data_AF-A0A285QF11-F1
#
_entry.id   AF-A0A285QF11-F1
#
_cell.length_a   1.000
_cell.length_b   1.000
_cell.length_c   1.000
_cell.angle_alpha   90.00
_cell.angle_beta   90.00
_cell.angle_gamma   90.00
#
_symmetry.space_group_name_H-M   'P 1'
#
loop_
_entity.id
_entity.type
_entity.pdbx_description
1 polymer ?
#
loop_
_entity_poly.entity_id
_entity_poly.type
_entity_poly.pdbx_seq_one_letter_code
_entity_poly.pdbx_strand_id
1 'polypeptide(L)'
;MDQQDYAVGATRVAVGRPDGRAGGAGRGAAHPFLAVREAVGAAAADDPQAAAPGGVPGAAAALSPDPGLLRLAQWFAAATPGTAHDLCAASFGLYPARHFGAPAVPADPDVSWWHGPTAHAAASPRSLAARTEGGLRRARRDAAALPVVRSGAKPGRPGRHRKPEINGVLPETMGGPEAPETPAAPRVASPSAAPVAQDRSGEELPAAERRIAARLLLAHPLVTASGPHADGFPLIRRHRDWLAERFDTLLGYRLDVGPWHARLCKAGLGPGAARRLEHPATGAPFTPGGYARLALALAFLVDAPEQLGYRQLLDAMRAAAPEPAASVDPADSADSADLDMALAALAGWQVLGDLPSDADDDTFVLTVDRELARAVPVGPPALAADAADLIRLAAEAEPATAVRRLLAETPAVLAADLPEERRAWLYEHRLSGPAALAEFLGLEAELRAEGVALLDPAAELTDLALPGVGTLAQAGLLLVERLVEEVRPLPGESSEGDVPIPDALIDGVLGDIADEYGLPARYLSDRTALRRDALDFLLRLGLITPTPQPKRPPTWHLRPHAARFAPTPDLQPVPGTGRHSRREPLLPPPPSPRTELRA
;
A
#
# COMPACT_ATOMS: atom_id res chain seq x y z
N MET A 1 -13.12 40.51 -62.87
CA MET A 1 -12.24 39.73 -61.97
C MET A 1 -13.15 38.88 -61.12
N ASP A 2 -13.43 37.71 -61.67
CA ASP A 2 -14.37 36.66 -61.27
C ASP A 2 -13.95 36.07 -59.91
N GLN A 3 -14.82 35.78 -58.93
CA GLN A 3 -15.99 34.89 -58.87
C GLN A 3 -15.61 33.39 -58.86
N GLN A 4 -16.04 32.70 -57.79
CA GLN A 4 -16.34 31.25 -57.58
C GLN A 4 -15.87 30.81 -56.17
N ASP A 5 -16.71 30.74 -55.13
CA ASP A 5 -17.75 29.73 -54.82
C ASP A 5 -17.30 28.26 -54.97
N TYR A 6 -17.32 27.50 -53.86
CA TYR A 6 -18.20 26.33 -53.70
C TYR A 6 -18.22 25.79 -52.24
N ALA A 7 -19.45 25.56 -51.76
CA ALA A 7 -19.86 24.94 -50.49
C ALA A 7 -19.56 23.41 -50.46
N VAL A 8 -19.77 22.59 -49.43
CA VAL A 8 -20.96 22.26 -48.58
C VAL A 8 -20.49 21.21 -47.55
N GLY A 9 -21.09 21.14 -46.35
CA GLY A 9 -20.99 19.91 -45.54
C GLY A 9 -21.37 19.95 -44.05
N ALA A 10 -22.46 20.61 -43.67
CA ALA A 10 -23.02 20.50 -42.32
C ALA A 10 -23.90 19.24 -42.20
N THR A 11 -23.62 18.36 -41.23
CA THR A 11 -24.50 17.23 -40.89
C THR A 11 -25.12 17.45 -39.52
N ARG A 12 -26.46 17.46 -39.51
CA ARG A 12 -27.35 17.70 -38.37
C ARG A 12 -27.32 16.54 -37.38
N VAL A 13 -27.30 16.89 -36.09
CA VAL A 13 -27.59 16.02 -34.96
C VAL A 13 -29.11 15.83 -34.87
N ALA A 14 -29.58 14.58 -34.90
CA ALA A 14 -30.96 14.22 -34.62
C ALA A 14 -31.09 13.86 -33.13
N VAL A 15 -31.92 14.63 -32.43
CA VAL A 15 -32.37 14.38 -31.05
C VAL A 15 -33.52 13.39 -31.08
N GLY A 16 -33.38 12.27 -30.37
CA GLY A 16 -34.46 11.33 -30.08
C GLY A 16 -34.60 11.15 -28.56
N ARG A 17 -35.80 11.47 -28.04
CA ARG A 17 -36.20 11.29 -26.63
C ARG A 17 -36.73 9.84 -26.42
N PRO A 18 -36.63 9.24 -25.22
CA PRO A 18 -36.76 7.79 -25.05
C PRO A 18 -38.19 7.36 -24.72
N ASP A 19 -38.59 6.20 -25.24
CA ASP A 19 -39.71 5.40 -24.74
C ASP A 19 -39.16 4.11 -24.11
N GLY A 20 -39.80 3.70 -23.01
CA GLY A 20 -39.20 2.82 -22.01
C GLY A 20 -39.44 1.31 -22.14
N ARG A 21 -38.77 0.63 -21.19
CA ARG A 21 -39.15 -0.62 -20.50
C ARG A 21 -38.86 -1.97 -21.19
N ALA A 22 -37.78 -2.60 -20.72
CA ALA A 22 -37.54 -4.03 -20.40
C ALA A 22 -36.01 -4.23 -20.48
N GLY A 23 -35.26 -4.65 -19.46
CA GLY A 23 -35.35 -5.95 -18.79
C GLY A 23 -34.11 -6.78 -19.17
N GLY A 24 -33.14 -6.91 -18.26
CA GLY A 24 -32.25 -8.07 -18.15
C GLY A 24 -30.98 -8.17 -19.02
N ALA A 25 -29.99 -8.83 -18.41
CA ALA A 25 -28.77 -9.43 -18.95
C ALA A 25 -27.53 -8.52 -19.10
N GLY A 26 -26.56 -8.79 -18.23
CA GLY A 26 -25.21 -8.27 -18.29
C GLY A 26 -24.54 -8.60 -19.62
N ARG A 27 -23.85 -7.61 -20.16
CA ARG A 27 -22.93 -7.76 -21.28
C ARG A 27 -21.53 -7.50 -20.76
N GLY A 28 -20.71 -8.55 -20.84
CA GLY A 28 -19.27 -8.44 -20.69
C GLY A 28 -18.71 -7.43 -21.68
N ALA A 29 -17.88 -6.54 -21.16
CA ALA A 29 -17.06 -5.66 -21.97
C ALA A 29 -15.98 -6.49 -22.66
N ALA A 30 -16.26 -6.95 -23.87
CA ALA A 30 -15.22 -7.30 -24.82
C ALA A 30 -14.60 -5.98 -25.32
N HIS A 31 -13.40 -5.65 -24.85
CA HIS A 31 -12.63 -4.50 -25.30
C HIS A 31 -11.15 -4.86 -25.49
N PRO A 32 -10.42 -4.11 -26.33
CA PRO A 32 -9.65 -4.65 -27.44
C PRO A 32 -8.16 -4.73 -27.09
N PHE A 33 -7.68 -5.91 -26.72
CA PHE A 33 -6.25 -6.10 -26.37
C PHE A 33 -5.48 -7.04 -27.31
N LEU A 34 -6.03 -7.36 -28.48
CA LEU A 34 -5.41 -8.34 -29.40
C LEU A 34 -5.42 -7.96 -30.90
N ALA A 35 -5.70 -6.70 -31.27
CA ALA A 35 -5.88 -6.33 -32.68
C ALA A 35 -4.85 -5.33 -33.25
N VAL A 36 -3.77 -5.00 -32.54
CA VAL A 36 -2.73 -4.05 -33.06
C VAL A 36 -1.40 -4.74 -33.41
N ARG A 37 -1.20 -6.02 -33.06
CA ARG A 37 0.06 -6.73 -33.36
C ARG A 37 0.09 -7.53 -34.67
N GLU A 38 -1.05 -7.77 -35.32
CA GLU A 38 -1.08 -8.57 -36.56
C GLU A 38 -0.96 -7.75 -37.86
N ALA A 39 -0.87 -6.41 -37.82
CA ALA A 39 -0.94 -5.59 -39.04
C ALA A 39 0.41 -5.17 -39.67
N VAL A 40 1.57 -5.64 -39.18
CA VAL A 40 2.89 -5.24 -39.73
C VAL A 40 3.74 -6.42 -40.23
N GLY A 41 3.18 -7.64 -40.25
CA GLY A 41 3.93 -8.87 -40.55
C GLY A 41 3.55 -9.62 -41.83
N ALA A 42 2.97 -8.98 -42.85
CA ALA A 42 2.49 -9.68 -44.05
C ALA A 42 2.96 -9.03 -45.36
N ALA A 43 4.24 -9.21 -45.70
CA ALA A 43 4.73 -9.18 -47.09
C ALA A 43 6.13 -9.80 -47.19
N ALA A 44 6.21 -11.14 -47.25
CA ALA A 44 7.26 -11.89 -47.96
C ALA A 44 7.00 -13.41 -47.87
N ALA A 45 6.31 -13.98 -48.87
CA ALA A 45 6.57 -15.33 -49.36
C ALA A 45 7.45 -15.14 -50.62
N ASP A 46 8.40 -15.99 -51.02
CA ASP A 46 8.55 -17.44 -50.95
C ASP A 46 10.00 -17.76 -51.40
N ASP A 47 10.67 -18.78 -50.83
CA ASP A 47 11.53 -19.75 -51.57
C ASP A 47 12.23 -20.73 -50.59
N PRO A 48 12.07 -22.06 -50.75
CA PRO A 48 12.79 -23.06 -49.96
C PRO A 48 13.81 -23.81 -50.81
N GLN A 49 15.13 -23.65 -50.55
CA GLN A 49 16.12 -24.72 -50.80
C GLN A 49 17.49 -24.38 -50.20
N ALA A 50 18.19 -25.44 -49.76
CA ALA A 50 19.61 -25.55 -49.37
C ALA A 50 19.93 -25.46 -47.86
N ALA A 51 19.74 -26.60 -47.19
CA ALA A 51 20.40 -26.92 -45.93
C ALA A 51 21.85 -27.38 -46.19
N ALA A 52 22.81 -26.77 -45.49
CA ALA A 52 24.14 -27.30 -45.24
C ALA A 52 24.48 -27.08 -43.75
N PRO A 53 25.02 -28.08 -43.03
CA PRO A 53 25.26 -27.98 -41.60
C PRO A 53 26.67 -27.46 -41.31
N GLY A 54 26.80 -26.59 -40.30
CA GLY A 54 28.10 -26.18 -39.75
C GLY A 54 28.45 -24.72 -40.01
N GLY A 55 27.75 -23.82 -39.33
CA GLY A 55 28.13 -22.42 -39.19
C GLY A 55 27.81 -21.96 -37.77
N VAL A 56 28.84 -21.52 -37.04
CA VAL A 56 28.71 -20.82 -35.76
C VAL A 56 27.73 -19.66 -35.95
N PRO A 57 26.70 -19.44 -35.10
CA PRO A 57 25.81 -18.30 -35.26
C PRO A 57 26.55 -17.02 -34.85
N GLY A 58 27.23 -16.41 -35.81
CA GLY A 58 27.96 -15.17 -35.70
C GLY A 58 27.30 -14.07 -36.52
N ALA A 59 26.29 -13.43 -35.93
CA ALA A 59 25.93 -12.04 -36.14
C ALA A 59 25.04 -11.68 -34.96
N ALA A 60 25.50 -10.78 -34.08
CA ALA A 60 24.69 -10.29 -32.97
C ALA A 60 23.40 -9.69 -33.56
N ALA A 61 22.29 -10.41 -33.46
CA ALA A 61 20.99 -9.84 -33.77
C ALA A 61 20.84 -8.62 -32.86
N ALA A 62 20.71 -7.45 -33.47
CA ALA A 62 20.52 -6.22 -32.72
C ALA A 62 19.26 -6.40 -31.86
N LEU A 63 19.39 -6.17 -30.55
CA LEU A 63 18.24 -6.23 -29.66
C LEU A 63 17.24 -5.15 -30.11
N SER A 64 16.01 -5.56 -30.38
CA SER A 64 14.95 -4.63 -30.73
C SER A 64 14.28 -4.16 -29.44
N PRO A 65 14.27 -2.86 -29.14
CA PRO A 65 13.63 -2.36 -27.93
C PRO A 65 12.12 -2.20 -28.13
N ASP A 66 11.36 -2.47 -27.08
CA ASP A 66 9.94 -2.11 -27.02
C ASP A 66 9.79 -0.57 -27.07
N PRO A 67 9.08 -0.02 -28.08
CA PRO A 67 9.00 1.43 -28.27
C PRO A 67 8.21 2.13 -27.16
N GLY A 68 7.28 1.44 -26.51
CA GLY A 68 6.54 1.97 -25.37
C GLY A 68 7.46 2.17 -24.16
N LEU A 69 8.23 1.14 -23.82
CA LEU A 69 9.16 1.19 -22.68
C LEU A 69 10.33 2.17 -22.92
N LEU A 70 10.78 2.35 -24.17
CA LEU A 70 11.72 3.43 -24.51
C LEU A 70 11.13 4.81 -24.22
N ARG A 71 9.88 5.05 -24.62
CA ARG A 71 9.20 6.31 -24.33
C ARG A 71 9.04 6.53 -22.82
N LEU A 72 8.74 5.46 -22.08
CA LEU A 72 8.67 5.50 -20.62
C LEU A 72 10.03 5.85 -19.99
N ALA A 73 11.14 5.31 -20.50
CA ALA A 73 12.48 5.66 -20.03
C ALA A 73 12.79 7.15 -20.22
N GLN A 74 12.41 7.73 -21.37
CA GLN A 74 12.55 9.17 -21.62
C GLN A 74 11.72 10.01 -20.66
N TRP A 75 10.49 9.58 -20.35
CA TRP A 75 9.65 10.25 -19.36
C TRP A 75 10.25 10.23 -17.96
N PHE A 76 10.83 9.11 -17.53
CA PHE A 76 11.54 9.05 -16.25
C PHE A 76 12.75 9.97 -16.22
N ALA A 77 13.56 10.01 -17.27
CA ALA A 77 14.73 10.88 -17.35
C ALA A 77 14.38 12.38 -17.25
N ALA A 78 13.20 12.77 -17.74
CA ALA A 78 12.70 14.15 -17.67
C ALA A 78 11.89 14.46 -16.38
N ALA A 79 11.57 13.47 -15.57
CA ALA A 79 10.69 13.62 -14.43
C ALA A 79 11.39 14.21 -13.19
N THR A 80 10.63 14.96 -12.39
CA THR A 80 11.05 15.25 -11.00
C THR A 80 10.98 13.97 -10.16
N PRO A 81 11.70 13.86 -9.03
CA PRO A 81 11.62 12.67 -8.18
C PRO A 81 10.19 12.27 -7.78
N GLY A 82 9.34 13.23 -7.38
CA GLY A 82 7.94 12.96 -7.02
C GLY A 82 7.14 12.41 -8.20
N THR A 83 7.24 13.05 -9.37
CA THR A 83 6.59 12.60 -10.60
C THR A 83 7.09 11.22 -11.04
N ALA A 84 8.39 10.93 -10.88
CA ALA A 84 8.96 9.63 -11.20
C ALA A 84 8.37 8.52 -10.30
N HIS A 85 8.11 8.79 -9.03
CA HIS A 85 7.45 7.82 -8.15
C HIS A 85 5.99 7.57 -8.54
N ASP A 86 5.23 8.61 -8.88
CA ASP A 86 3.85 8.47 -9.38
C ASP A 86 3.83 7.69 -10.71
N LEU A 87 4.77 8.00 -11.62
CA LEU A 87 4.91 7.33 -12.91
C LEU A 87 5.30 5.85 -12.75
N CYS A 88 6.17 5.53 -11.79
CA CYS A 88 6.52 4.15 -11.44
C CYS A 88 5.30 3.38 -10.93
N ALA A 89 4.51 3.97 -10.02
CA ALA A 89 3.28 3.36 -9.53
C ALA A 89 2.26 3.11 -10.66
N ALA A 90 2.10 4.07 -11.58
CA ALA A 90 1.21 3.95 -12.73
C ALA A 90 1.68 2.91 -13.77
N SER A 91 2.99 2.81 -14.00
CA SER A 91 3.55 1.95 -15.05
C SER A 91 3.74 0.51 -14.62
N PHE A 92 4.17 0.31 -13.36
CA PHE A 92 4.54 -1.00 -12.85
C PHE A 92 3.59 -1.51 -11.77
N GLY A 93 2.96 -0.70 -10.92
CA GLY A 93 2.07 -1.23 -9.87
C GLY A 93 2.70 -2.30 -8.96
N LEU A 94 4.03 -2.34 -8.84
CA LEU A 94 4.81 -3.32 -8.05
C LEU A 94 5.15 -2.74 -6.68
N TYR A 95 4.15 -2.18 -6.00
CA TYR A 95 4.30 -1.58 -4.68
C TYR A 95 3.37 -2.25 -3.65
N PRO A 96 3.80 -2.34 -2.38
CA PRO A 96 2.99 -2.86 -1.29
C PRO A 96 1.88 -1.86 -0.90
N ALA A 97 0.77 -2.38 -0.38
CA ALA A 97 -0.19 -1.58 0.38
C ALA A 97 0.43 -1.09 1.69
N ARG A 98 -0.17 -0.05 2.29
CA ARG A 98 0.25 0.48 3.60
C ARG A 98 -0.94 0.60 4.53
N HIS A 99 -0.85 -0.06 5.67
CA HIS A 99 -1.81 0.04 6.76
C HIS A 99 -1.10 0.28 8.09
N PHE A 100 -1.79 0.95 9.02
CA PHE A 100 -1.27 1.09 10.38
C PHE A 100 -1.39 -0.22 11.15
N GLY A 101 -0.37 -0.49 11.97
CA GLY A 101 -0.44 -1.52 12.99
C GLY A 101 -1.27 -1.02 14.18
N ALA A 102 -1.84 -1.95 14.94
CA ALA A 102 -2.76 -1.78 16.07
C ALA A 102 -4.26 -1.85 15.72
N PRO A 103 -5.08 -2.51 16.57
CA PRO A 103 -6.49 -2.75 16.33
C PRO A 103 -7.33 -1.47 16.30
N ALA A 104 -8.46 -1.52 15.62
CA ALA A 104 -9.45 -0.45 15.60
C ALA A 104 -9.93 -0.15 17.02
N VAL A 105 -10.11 1.13 17.31
CA VAL A 105 -10.66 1.56 18.59
C VAL A 105 -12.13 1.89 18.39
N PRO A 106 -13.06 1.19 19.08
CA PRO A 106 -14.49 1.42 18.89
C PRO A 106 -14.89 2.86 19.16
N ALA A 107 -15.62 3.46 18.22
CA ALA A 107 -16.22 4.78 18.35
C ALA A 107 -17.38 4.95 17.38
N ASP A 108 -18.21 5.98 17.63
CA ASP A 108 -19.20 6.43 16.67
C ASP A 108 -18.51 7.06 15.44
N PRO A 109 -18.93 6.73 14.21
CA PRO A 109 -18.39 7.33 12.98
C PRO A 109 -18.38 8.86 12.96
N ASP A 110 -19.24 9.53 13.72
CA ASP A 110 -19.30 11.00 13.76
C ASP A 110 -18.32 11.61 14.79
N VAL A 111 -17.54 10.79 15.50
CA VAL A 111 -16.48 11.23 16.42
C VAL A 111 -15.18 11.52 15.65
N SER A 112 -14.61 12.69 15.87
CA SER A 112 -13.32 13.12 15.31
C SER A 112 -12.14 12.29 15.82
N TRP A 113 -11.14 12.05 14.97
CA TRP A 113 -9.86 11.47 15.43
C TRP A 113 -9.14 12.35 16.47
N TRP A 114 -9.29 13.67 16.43
CA TRP A 114 -8.65 14.58 17.39
C TRP A 114 -9.12 14.36 18.83
N HIS A 115 -10.37 13.96 19.00
CA HIS A 115 -11.05 13.92 20.30
C HIS A 115 -11.57 12.53 20.69
N GLY A 116 -11.53 11.58 19.77
CA GLY A 116 -11.99 10.22 19.99
C GLY A 116 -11.01 9.34 20.78
N PRO A 117 -11.44 8.12 21.12
CA PRO A 117 -10.57 7.08 21.65
C PRO A 117 -9.35 6.82 20.75
N THR A 118 -8.17 6.62 21.36
CA THR A 118 -6.88 6.47 20.65
C THR A 118 -6.26 5.10 20.87
N ALA A 119 -5.34 4.69 19.98
CA ALA A 119 -4.63 3.41 20.05
C ALA A 119 -3.28 3.52 20.79
N HIS A 120 -3.01 4.66 21.44
CA HIS A 120 -1.72 4.98 22.09
C HIS A 120 -1.21 3.89 23.03
N ALA A 121 -2.09 3.30 23.85
CA ALA A 121 -1.71 2.25 24.79
C ALA A 121 -1.23 0.97 24.09
N ALA A 122 -1.82 0.62 22.95
CA ALA A 122 -1.38 -0.50 22.12
C ALA A 122 -0.14 -0.15 21.28
N ALA A 123 0.05 1.13 20.98
CA ALA A 123 1.16 1.63 20.19
C ALA A 123 2.46 1.85 20.97
N SER A 124 2.37 2.09 22.28
CA SER A 124 3.50 2.43 23.15
C SER A 124 4.34 1.19 23.53
N PRO A 125 5.61 1.07 23.08
CA PRO A 125 6.41 -0.11 23.38
C PRO A 125 6.91 -0.22 24.84
N ARG A 126 6.63 0.75 25.73
CA ARG A 126 6.99 0.67 27.17
C ARG A 126 6.05 1.50 28.06
N SER A 127 5.17 0.79 28.75
CA SER A 127 4.60 1.21 30.04
C SER A 127 5.51 0.72 31.18
N LEU A 128 6.44 1.55 31.66
CA LEU A 128 7.02 1.37 33.01
C LEU A 128 7.62 2.68 33.56
N ALA A 129 6.75 3.63 33.86
CA ALA A 129 6.75 4.45 35.08
C ALA A 129 5.59 5.45 34.94
N ALA A 130 4.74 5.48 35.97
CA ALA A 130 3.59 6.37 36.03
C ALA A 130 3.99 7.81 35.69
N ARG A 131 3.28 8.42 34.74
CA ARG A 131 3.15 9.88 34.65
C ARG A 131 2.56 10.34 35.97
N THR A 132 3.39 10.84 36.89
CA THR A 132 2.87 11.69 37.97
C THR A 132 2.65 13.08 37.40
N GLU A 133 1.39 13.50 37.47
CA GLU A 133 0.87 14.80 37.07
C GLU A 133 1.75 15.97 37.56
N GLY A 134 1.97 16.96 36.68
CA GLY A 134 2.19 18.35 37.07
C GLY A 134 3.52 19.00 36.67
N GLY A 135 3.46 19.87 35.66
CA GLY A 135 4.11 21.19 35.69
C GLY A 135 5.55 21.32 35.20
N LEU A 136 5.71 21.97 34.03
CA LEU A 136 6.93 22.61 33.54
C LEU A 136 7.64 23.45 34.64
N ARG A 137 8.86 23.09 35.10
CA ARG A 137 9.97 24.02 35.49
C ARG A 137 11.34 23.30 35.54
N ARG A 138 12.37 24.05 35.08
CA ARG A 138 13.83 23.79 35.09
C ARG A 138 14.41 23.15 36.37
N ALA A 139 15.37 22.23 36.22
CA ALA A 139 16.81 22.41 36.53
C ALA A 139 17.52 21.13 37.05
N ARG A 140 18.64 20.80 36.38
CA ARG A 140 19.94 20.27 36.87
C ARG A 140 20.03 18.94 37.65
N ARG A 141 20.79 18.02 37.03
CA ARG A 141 21.89 17.16 37.58
C ARG A 141 21.80 16.73 39.05
N ASP A 142 21.77 15.42 39.31
CA ASP A 142 23.01 14.66 39.56
C ASP A 142 22.78 13.14 39.67
N ALA A 143 23.91 12.44 39.66
CA ALA A 143 24.21 11.06 39.34
C ALA A 143 23.67 9.94 40.26
N ALA A 144 23.75 8.73 39.67
CA ALA A 144 24.10 7.43 40.24
C ALA A 144 23.00 6.55 40.85
N ALA A 145 22.70 5.44 40.18
CA ALA A 145 22.95 4.07 40.69
C ALA A 145 22.52 3.00 39.66
N LEU A 146 23.47 2.16 39.23
CA LEU A 146 23.19 0.86 38.60
C LEU A 146 22.70 -0.14 39.66
N PRO A 147 21.98 -1.20 39.26
CA PRO A 147 22.49 -2.52 39.58
C PRO A 147 22.45 -3.52 38.42
N VAL A 148 23.18 -4.59 38.66
CA VAL A 148 23.79 -5.55 37.74
C VAL A 148 23.12 -6.92 37.94
N VAL A 149 22.77 -7.56 36.81
CA VAL A 149 22.86 -9.00 36.45
C VAL A 149 21.88 -10.03 37.07
N ARG A 150 21.28 -10.84 36.17
CA ARG A 150 21.50 -12.29 35.95
C ARG A 150 20.56 -12.75 34.81
N SER A 151 21.01 -12.94 33.58
CA SER A 151 21.74 -14.11 33.04
C SER A 151 21.29 -15.44 33.64
N GLY A 152 20.51 -16.19 32.86
CA GLY A 152 20.16 -17.59 33.05
C GLY A 152 20.01 -18.24 31.69
N ALA A 153 21.13 -18.57 31.04
CA ALA A 153 21.12 -19.42 29.85
C ALA A 153 20.94 -20.88 30.25
N LYS A 154 20.22 -21.67 29.43
CA LYS A 154 20.93 -22.63 28.57
C LYS A 154 20.09 -23.12 27.37
N PRO A 155 20.77 -23.44 26.25
CA PRO A 155 20.16 -23.82 24.97
C PRO A 155 20.02 -25.35 24.83
N GLY A 156 18.93 -25.81 24.23
CA GLY A 156 18.74 -27.22 23.83
C GLY A 156 19.02 -27.41 22.34
N ARG A 157 19.87 -28.39 22.00
CA ARG A 157 20.20 -28.83 20.63
C ARG A 157 19.23 -29.91 20.11
N PRO A 158 19.23 -30.20 18.80
CA PRO A 158 18.10 -30.80 18.08
C PRO A 158 18.10 -32.34 18.11
N GLY A 159 16.90 -32.93 18.24
CA GLY A 159 16.65 -34.37 18.14
C GLY A 159 16.02 -34.77 16.81
N ARG A 160 16.54 -35.85 16.21
CA ARG A 160 16.14 -36.46 14.93
C ARG A 160 14.78 -37.19 14.98
N HIS A 161 14.05 -37.08 13.86
CA HIS A 161 13.06 -37.95 13.21
C HIS A 161 12.28 -39.01 14.00
N ARG A 162 10.94 -38.99 13.82
CA ARG A 162 10.14 -40.19 13.46
C ARG A 162 8.84 -39.80 12.73
N LYS A 163 8.50 -40.59 11.69
CA LYS A 163 7.33 -40.53 10.81
C LYS A 163 5.99 -40.62 11.57
N PRO A 164 4.88 -40.09 11.04
CA PRO A 164 3.55 -40.58 11.37
C PRO A 164 3.08 -41.65 10.36
N GLU A 165 2.50 -42.71 10.91
CA GLU A 165 1.87 -43.80 10.18
C GLU A 165 0.44 -43.43 9.77
N ILE A 166 0.05 -43.96 8.61
CA ILE A 166 -1.28 -43.95 8.00
C ILE A 166 -2.12 -45.04 8.69
N ASN A 167 -3.40 -44.78 8.95
CA ASN A 167 -4.38 -45.85 9.15
C ASN A 167 -5.73 -45.50 8.50
N GLY A 168 -6.23 -46.45 7.70
CA GLY A 168 -7.51 -46.40 7.03
C GLY A 168 -8.55 -47.36 7.63
N VAL A 169 -9.82 -47.04 7.34
CA VAL A 169 -10.98 -47.89 6.99
C VAL A 169 -11.27 -49.19 7.78
N LEU A 170 -12.43 -49.18 8.47
CA LEU A 170 -13.54 -50.17 8.69
C LEU A 170 -13.45 -51.60 8.06
N PRO A 171 -14.13 -52.66 8.59
CA PRO A 171 -15.61 -52.69 8.78
C PRO A 171 -16.25 -53.60 9.87
N GLU A 172 -17.57 -53.40 9.96
CA GLU A 172 -18.74 -54.11 10.52
C GLU A 172 -18.63 -55.54 11.13
N THR A 173 -19.44 -55.80 12.17
CA THR A 173 -20.11 -57.12 12.39
C THR A 173 -21.31 -57.01 13.35
N MET A 174 -22.34 -57.82 13.05
CA MET A 174 -23.65 -57.92 13.67
C MET A 174 -23.72 -58.80 14.95
N GLY A 175 -24.77 -58.62 15.75
CA GLY A 175 -25.41 -59.71 16.53
C GLY A 175 -25.85 -59.37 17.96
N GLY A 176 -27.17 -59.40 18.24
CA GLY A 176 -27.77 -59.37 19.60
C GLY A 176 -27.61 -60.69 20.38
N PRO A 177 -28.27 -60.94 21.55
CA PRO A 177 -29.68 -60.59 21.86
C PRO A 177 -30.05 -60.14 23.32
N GLU A 178 -31.24 -59.54 23.42
CA GLU A 178 -32.36 -59.56 24.42
C GLU A 178 -32.21 -59.62 25.98
N ALA A 179 -32.77 -58.57 26.62
CA ALA A 179 -33.80 -58.50 27.72
C ALA A 179 -33.49 -59.02 29.17
N PRO A 180 -34.18 -58.55 30.26
CA PRO A 180 -35.51 -57.90 30.32
C PRO A 180 -35.69 -56.65 31.23
N GLU A 181 -36.91 -56.10 31.14
CA GLU A 181 -37.49 -54.86 31.67
C GLU A 181 -38.05 -54.93 33.10
N THR A 182 -38.18 -53.79 33.81
CA THR A 182 -39.35 -53.38 34.64
C THR A 182 -39.27 -51.88 35.10
N PRO A 183 -40.33 -51.19 35.60
CA PRO A 183 -41.01 -50.10 34.85
C PRO A 183 -41.24 -48.74 35.59
N ALA A 184 -41.70 -47.73 34.82
CA ALA A 184 -42.58 -46.57 35.12
C ALA A 184 -42.16 -45.55 36.24
N ALA A 185 -42.34 -44.21 36.18
CA ALA A 185 -43.32 -43.30 35.56
C ALA A 185 -42.76 -41.82 35.54
N PRO A 186 -43.54 -40.72 35.39
CA PRO A 186 -43.96 -40.11 34.12
C PRO A 186 -43.54 -38.62 33.92
N ARG A 187 -43.57 -38.17 32.64
CA ARG A 187 -43.93 -36.84 32.08
C ARG A 187 -43.18 -35.58 32.55
N VAL A 188 -42.66 -34.79 31.59
CA VAL A 188 -43.18 -33.48 31.13
C VAL A 188 -42.55 -33.16 29.76
N ALA A 189 -43.37 -32.76 28.79
CA ALA A 189 -42.96 -32.26 27.49
C ALA A 189 -42.50 -30.80 27.58
N SER A 190 -41.41 -30.44 26.90
CA SER A 190 -41.22 -29.10 26.36
C SER A 190 -40.32 -29.10 25.11
N PRO A 191 -40.61 -28.20 24.16
CA PRO A 191 -40.01 -28.21 22.84
C PRO A 191 -38.76 -27.33 22.82
N SER A 192 -37.72 -27.74 22.10
CA SER A 192 -36.84 -26.81 21.39
C SER A 192 -35.99 -27.59 20.40
N ALA A 193 -36.35 -27.50 19.13
CA ALA A 193 -35.46 -27.87 18.05
C ALA A 193 -34.31 -26.85 18.04
N ALA A 194 -33.19 -27.21 18.65
CA ALA A 194 -31.94 -26.50 18.41
C ALA A 194 -31.58 -26.67 16.92
N PRO A 195 -31.18 -25.59 16.21
CA PRO A 195 -30.69 -25.74 14.87
C PRO A 195 -29.41 -26.59 14.94
N VAL A 196 -29.35 -27.60 14.08
CA VAL A 196 -28.17 -28.41 13.84
C VAL A 196 -27.00 -27.46 13.59
N ALA A 197 -26.01 -27.48 14.48
CA ALA A 197 -24.74 -26.78 14.26
C ALA A 197 -24.13 -27.37 12.99
N GLN A 198 -24.29 -26.64 11.88
CA GLN A 198 -23.62 -26.95 10.63
C GLN A 198 -22.12 -26.87 10.89
N ASP A 199 -21.38 -27.86 10.39
CA ASP A 199 -19.94 -27.96 10.48
C ASP A 199 -19.28 -26.86 9.61
N ARG A 200 -19.25 -25.63 10.14
CA ARG A 200 -18.65 -24.44 9.50
C ARG A 200 -17.13 -24.48 9.47
N SER A 201 -16.51 -25.42 10.20
CA SER A 201 -15.06 -25.54 10.33
C SER A 201 -14.37 -25.79 8.97
N GLY A 202 -15.05 -26.48 8.05
CA GLY A 202 -14.56 -26.74 6.69
C GLY A 202 -14.67 -25.54 5.73
N GLU A 203 -15.56 -24.57 5.96
CA GLU A 203 -15.72 -23.35 5.15
C GLU A 203 -14.78 -22.22 5.60
N GLU A 204 -14.44 -22.20 6.89
CA GLU A 204 -13.50 -21.25 7.51
C GLU A 204 -12.08 -21.43 6.95
N LEU A 205 -11.66 -22.68 6.68
CA LEU A 205 -10.34 -22.99 6.11
C LEU A 205 -10.14 -22.36 4.71
N PRO A 206 -11.00 -22.58 3.70
CA PRO A 206 -10.95 -21.87 2.43
C PRO A 206 -11.02 -20.35 2.57
N ALA A 207 -11.78 -19.81 3.53
CA ALA A 207 -11.85 -18.36 3.73
C ALA A 207 -10.52 -17.79 4.26
N ALA A 208 -9.89 -18.46 5.23
CA ALA A 208 -8.58 -18.08 5.75
C ALA A 208 -7.48 -18.19 4.67
N GLU A 209 -7.45 -19.29 3.92
CA GLU A 209 -6.53 -19.49 2.80
C GLU A 209 -6.65 -18.39 1.74
N ARG A 210 -7.88 -18.07 1.34
CA ARG A 210 -8.19 -16.99 0.39
C ARG A 210 -7.71 -15.64 0.88
N ARG A 211 -7.91 -15.35 2.16
CA ARG A 211 -7.44 -14.11 2.80
C ARG A 211 -5.91 -14.04 2.79
N ILE A 212 -5.22 -15.12 3.17
CA ILE A 212 -3.75 -15.17 3.15
C ILE A 212 -3.21 -14.91 1.74
N ALA A 213 -3.79 -15.56 0.73
CA ALA A 213 -3.37 -15.36 -0.67
C ALA A 213 -3.67 -13.93 -1.17
N ALA A 214 -4.83 -13.37 -0.83
CA ALA A 214 -5.19 -12.00 -1.19
C ALA A 214 -4.23 -10.98 -0.54
N ARG A 215 -3.92 -11.15 0.74
CA ARG A 215 -2.96 -10.31 1.47
C ARG A 215 -1.57 -10.39 0.83
N LEU A 216 -1.12 -11.61 0.52
CA LEU A 216 0.17 -11.81 -0.12
C LEU A 216 0.27 -11.08 -1.47
N LEU A 217 -0.76 -11.16 -2.32
CA LEU A 217 -0.79 -10.46 -3.62
C LEU A 217 -0.86 -8.93 -3.47
N LEU A 218 -1.50 -8.42 -2.43
CA LEU A 218 -1.59 -6.98 -2.19
C LEU A 218 -0.29 -6.40 -1.60
N ALA A 219 0.44 -7.17 -0.79
CA ALA A 219 1.77 -6.82 -0.30
C ALA A 219 2.86 -7.02 -1.38
N HIS A 220 2.75 -8.09 -2.16
CA HIS A 220 3.72 -8.48 -3.18
C HIS A 220 2.98 -8.73 -4.51
N PRO A 221 2.80 -7.68 -5.34
CA PRO A 221 2.00 -7.77 -6.56
C PRO A 221 2.60 -8.66 -7.66
N LEU A 222 3.80 -9.20 -7.45
CA LEU A 222 4.42 -10.24 -8.26
C LEU A 222 4.97 -11.33 -7.33
N VAL A 223 4.41 -12.53 -7.44
CA VAL A 223 4.84 -13.72 -6.69
C VAL A 223 5.26 -14.78 -7.70
N THR A 224 6.49 -15.27 -7.60
CA THR A 224 7.01 -16.32 -8.48
C THR A 224 7.12 -17.66 -7.73
N ALA A 225 7.20 -18.75 -8.47
CA ALA A 225 7.33 -20.11 -7.93
C ALA A 225 8.69 -20.41 -7.28
N SER A 226 9.70 -19.58 -7.52
CA SER A 226 11.08 -19.77 -7.04
C SER A 226 11.61 -18.56 -6.27
N GLY A 227 10.77 -17.55 -6.04
CA GLY A 227 11.14 -16.30 -5.39
C GLY A 227 11.03 -16.33 -3.87
N PRO A 228 11.25 -15.17 -3.21
CA PRO A 228 11.18 -15.06 -1.74
C PRO A 228 9.80 -15.40 -1.17
N HIS A 229 8.75 -15.38 -1.99
CA HIS A 229 7.37 -15.67 -1.60
C HIS A 229 6.82 -16.95 -2.25
N ALA A 230 7.70 -17.85 -2.71
CA ALA A 230 7.35 -19.08 -3.41
C ALA A 230 6.37 -19.98 -2.64
N ASP A 231 6.49 -20.04 -1.31
CA ASP A 231 5.64 -20.84 -0.43
C ASP A 231 4.14 -20.47 -0.55
N GLY A 232 3.84 -19.21 -0.89
CA GLY A 232 2.47 -18.73 -1.08
C GLY A 232 1.91 -18.96 -2.49
N PHE A 233 2.76 -19.27 -3.47
CA PHE A 233 2.33 -19.43 -4.86
C PHE A 233 1.34 -20.59 -5.09
N PRO A 234 1.52 -21.80 -4.49
CA PRO A 234 0.53 -22.87 -4.58
C PRO A 234 -0.85 -22.47 -4.07
N LEU A 235 -0.90 -21.64 -3.02
CA LEU A 235 -2.14 -21.15 -2.43
C LEU A 235 -2.87 -20.20 -3.39
N ILE A 236 -2.13 -19.28 -4.02
CA ILE A 236 -2.67 -18.39 -5.06
C ILE A 236 -3.23 -19.21 -6.22
N ARG A 237 -2.47 -20.19 -6.73
CA ARG A 237 -2.92 -21.05 -7.84
C ARG A 237 -4.19 -21.83 -7.50
N ARG A 238 -4.29 -22.34 -6.27
CA ARG A 238 -5.46 -23.09 -5.79
C ARG A 238 -6.73 -22.24 -5.81
N HIS A 239 -6.62 -20.95 -5.47
CA HIS A 239 -7.76 -20.04 -5.34
C HIS A 239 -7.85 -19.00 -6.47
N ARG A 240 -7.15 -19.22 -7.59
CA ARG A 240 -6.95 -18.21 -8.65
C ARG A 240 -8.24 -17.62 -9.21
N ASP A 241 -9.25 -18.44 -9.46
CA ASP A 241 -10.48 -18.00 -10.13
C ASP A 241 -11.28 -17.08 -9.20
N TRP A 242 -11.39 -17.48 -7.94
CA TRP A 242 -12.01 -16.65 -6.90
C TRP A 242 -11.21 -15.37 -6.65
N LEU A 243 -9.88 -15.45 -6.54
CA LEU A 243 -9.04 -14.27 -6.32
C LEU A 243 -9.18 -13.27 -7.48
N ALA A 244 -9.12 -13.75 -8.72
CA ALA A 244 -9.27 -12.91 -9.91
C ALA A 244 -10.64 -12.21 -9.94
N GLU A 245 -11.73 -12.95 -9.72
CA GLU A 245 -13.07 -12.37 -9.65
C GLU A 245 -13.20 -11.31 -8.53
N ARG A 246 -12.63 -11.60 -7.35
CA ARG A 246 -12.72 -10.69 -6.19
C ARG A 246 -11.90 -9.42 -6.36
N PHE A 247 -10.67 -9.53 -6.86
CA PHE A 247 -9.83 -8.36 -7.16
C PHE A 247 -10.44 -7.48 -8.25
N ASP A 248 -11.01 -8.09 -9.29
CA ASP A 248 -11.70 -7.36 -10.36
C ASP A 248 -12.96 -6.67 -9.82
N THR A 249 -13.83 -7.40 -9.12
CA THR A 249 -15.11 -6.86 -8.62
C THR A 249 -14.94 -5.75 -7.59
N LEU A 250 -13.98 -5.89 -6.67
CA LEU A 250 -13.79 -4.91 -5.58
C LEU A 250 -12.89 -3.75 -5.99
N LEU A 251 -11.79 -4.03 -6.69
CA LEU A 251 -10.70 -3.10 -6.93
C LEU A 251 -10.47 -2.84 -8.42
N GLY A 252 -11.12 -3.56 -9.33
CA GLY A 252 -10.86 -3.48 -10.78
C GLY A 252 -9.42 -3.84 -11.11
N TYR A 253 -8.80 -4.75 -10.35
CA TYR A 253 -7.43 -5.21 -10.58
C TYR A 253 -7.44 -6.57 -11.27
N ARG A 254 -6.71 -6.66 -12.38
CA ARG A 254 -6.50 -7.92 -13.09
C ARG A 254 -5.49 -8.77 -12.33
N LEU A 255 -5.78 -10.06 -12.18
CA LEU A 255 -4.86 -11.05 -11.65
C LEU A 255 -4.47 -12.04 -12.76
N ASP A 256 -3.22 -12.00 -13.18
CA ASP A 256 -2.66 -12.92 -14.16
C ASP A 256 -1.93 -14.05 -13.42
N VAL A 257 -2.41 -15.30 -13.54
CA VAL A 257 -1.78 -16.47 -12.90
C VAL A 257 -1.23 -17.40 -13.98
N GLY A 258 0.07 -17.32 -14.20
CA GLY A 258 0.83 -18.17 -15.10
C GLY A 258 1.27 -19.50 -14.47
N PRO A 259 2.07 -20.30 -15.19
CA PRO A 259 2.60 -21.56 -14.67
C PRO A 259 3.59 -21.34 -13.51
N TRP A 260 4.39 -20.27 -13.58
CA TRP A 260 5.51 -20.01 -12.66
C TRP A 260 5.42 -18.69 -11.90
N HIS A 261 4.39 -17.88 -12.15
CA HIS A 261 4.20 -16.61 -11.46
C HIS A 261 2.72 -16.23 -11.35
N ALA A 262 2.41 -15.38 -10.38
CA ALA A 262 1.14 -14.69 -10.22
C ALA A 262 1.40 -13.19 -10.13
N ARG A 263 0.63 -12.41 -10.89
CA ARG A 263 0.81 -10.99 -11.08
C ARG A 263 -0.52 -10.26 -10.83
N LEU A 264 -0.57 -9.47 -9.76
CA LEU A 264 -1.68 -8.55 -9.51
C LEU A 264 -1.39 -7.20 -10.16
N CYS A 265 -2.08 -6.89 -11.26
CA CYS A 265 -1.93 -5.64 -12.01
C CYS A 265 -2.65 -4.49 -11.30
N LYS A 266 -2.00 -3.94 -10.26
CA LYS A 266 -2.47 -2.75 -9.56
C LYS A 266 -2.40 -1.51 -10.45
N ALA A 267 -3.41 -0.67 -10.35
CA ALA A 267 -3.44 0.62 -11.02
C ALA A 267 -2.72 1.69 -10.17
N GLY A 268 -2.34 2.81 -10.79
CA GLY A 268 -1.87 3.97 -10.03
C GLY A 268 -3.01 4.59 -9.22
N LEU A 269 -2.71 5.17 -8.05
CA LEU A 269 -3.71 5.86 -7.23
C LEU A 269 -3.87 7.36 -7.61
N GLY A 270 -3.04 7.84 -8.54
CA GLY A 270 -3.03 9.22 -9.03
C GLY A 270 -1.86 10.05 -8.51
N PRO A 271 -1.80 11.34 -8.88
CA PRO A 271 -0.72 12.23 -8.48
C PRO A 271 -0.61 12.38 -6.95
N GLY A 272 0.61 12.40 -6.42
CA GLY A 272 0.86 12.57 -4.99
C GLY A 272 0.57 11.32 -4.15
N ALA A 273 0.12 10.22 -4.77
CA ALA A 273 -0.03 8.92 -4.14
C ALA A 273 1.20 8.01 -4.39
N ALA A 274 2.34 8.62 -4.74
CA ALA A 274 3.64 8.03 -4.99
C ALA A 274 3.97 6.85 -4.08
N ARG A 275 4.50 5.80 -4.70
CA ARG A 275 5.10 4.64 -4.03
C ARG A 275 6.48 4.44 -4.61
N ARG A 276 7.47 5.07 -3.96
CA ARG A 276 8.85 4.95 -4.38
C ARG A 276 9.33 3.50 -4.30
N LEU A 277 10.03 3.06 -5.32
CA LEU A 277 10.87 1.88 -5.26
C LEU A 277 12.14 2.20 -4.47
N GLU A 278 12.66 1.20 -3.78
CA GLU A 278 13.90 1.27 -3.02
C GLU A 278 14.84 0.17 -3.52
N HIS A 279 16.14 0.45 -3.53
CA HIS A 279 17.14 -0.54 -3.90
C HIS A 279 17.07 -1.73 -2.93
N PRO A 280 16.93 -2.99 -3.40
CA PRO A 280 16.70 -4.16 -2.54
C PRO A 280 17.75 -4.36 -1.43
N ALA A 281 19.03 -4.14 -1.73
CA ALA A 281 20.11 -4.31 -0.75
C ALA A 281 20.36 -3.08 0.16
N THR A 282 20.34 -1.86 -0.37
CA THR A 282 20.74 -0.65 0.36
C THR A 282 19.58 0.13 0.95
N GLY A 283 18.35 -0.10 0.48
CA GLY A 283 17.17 0.71 0.84
C GLY A 283 17.19 2.13 0.27
N ALA A 284 18.14 2.46 -0.60
CA ALA A 284 18.23 3.77 -1.21
C ALA A 284 17.01 4.03 -2.13
N PRO A 285 16.38 5.22 -2.06
CA PRO A 285 15.22 5.53 -2.89
C PRO A 285 15.65 5.68 -4.36
N PHE A 286 14.88 5.10 -5.28
CA PHE A 286 15.14 5.23 -6.72
C PHE A 286 15.15 6.69 -7.17
N THR A 287 16.15 7.04 -7.96
CA THR A 287 16.24 8.33 -8.66
C THR A 287 15.45 8.28 -9.97
N PRO A 288 15.12 9.45 -10.57
CA PRO A 288 14.58 9.49 -11.94
C PRO A 288 15.47 8.74 -12.96
N GLY A 289 16.80 8.84 -12.85
CA GLY A 289 17.74 8.13 -13.70
C GLY A 289 17.72 6.61 -13.49
N GLY A 290 17.61 6.15 -12.24
CA GLY A 290 17.44 4.73 -11.92
C GLY A 290 16.15 4.14 -12.51
N TYR A 291 15.03 4.87 -12.46
CA TYR A 291 13.81 4.45 -13.16
C TYR A 291 13.97 4.47 -14.68
N ALA A 292 14.69 5.45 -15.24
CA ALA A 292 14.95 5.52 -16.68
C ALA A 292 15.79 4.31 -17.14
N ARG A 293 16.85 3.96 -16.39
CA ARG A 293 17.68 2.76 -16.63
C ARG A 293 16.87 1.48 -16.51
N LEU A 294 15.96 1.39 -15.54
CA LEU A 294 15.05 0.26 -15.36
C LEU A 294 14.10 0.08 -16.55
N ALA A 295 13.41 1.14 -16.98
CA ALA A 295 12.51 1.09 -18.12
C ALA A 295 13.26 0.79 -19.43
N LEU A 296 14.47 1.34 -19.59
CA LEU A 296 15.32 1.10 -20.75
C LEU A 296 15.81 -0.35 -20.81
N ALA A 297 16.24 -0.92 -19.69
CA ALA A 297 16.63 -2.33 -19.61
C ALA A 297 15.43 -3.23 -19.96
N LEU A 298 14.26 -2.99 -19.36
CA LEU A 298 13.03 -3.73 -19.67
C LEU A 298 12.67 -3.66 -21.16
N ALA A 299 12.86 -2.50 -21.81
CA ALA A 299 12.57 -2.33 -23.24
C ALA A 299 13.31 -3.37 -24.10
N PHE A 300 14.55 -3.71 -23.75
CA PHE A 300 15.33 -4.71 -24.47
C PHE A 300 15.09 -6.16 -23.99
N LEU A 301 14.65 -6.35 -22.75
CA LEU A 301 14.46 -7.70 -22.17
C LEU A 301 13.16 -8.38 -22.60
N VAL A 302 12.13 -7.62 -22.98
CA VAL A 302 10.82 -8.16 -23.40
C VAL A 302 10.94 -9.18 -24.53
N ASP A 303 11.75 -8.88 -25.56
CA ASP A 303 11.95 -9.72 -26.74
C ASP A 303 13.38 -10.33 -26.81
N ALA A 304 14.16 -10.23 -25.73
CA ALA A 304 15.50 -10.79 -25.65
C ALA A 304 15.54 -12.32 -25.83
N PRO A 305 16.71 -12.91 -26.11
CA PRO A 305 16.94 -14.34 -25.84
C PRO A 305 16.95 -14.62 -24.33
N GLU A 306 16.66 -15.86 -23.94
CA GLU A 306 16.74 -16.32 -22.53
C GLU A 306 18.17 -16.24 -21.97
N GLN A 307 19.17 -16.36 -22.84
CA GLN A 307 20.58 -16.18 -22.51
C GLN A 307 21.09 -14.96 -23.27
N LEU A 308 21.45 -13.89 -22.54
CA LEU A 308 21.81 -12.60 -23.10
C LEU A 308 23.18 -12.16 -22.59
N GLY A 309 24.10 -11.78 -23.48
CA GLY A 309 25.40 -11.24 -23.05
C GLY A 309 25.22 -9.94 -22.26
N TYR A 310 25.83 -9.84 -21.09
CA TYR A 310 25.74 -8.65 -20.23
C TYR A 310 26.23 -7.39 -20.98
N ARG A 311 27.42 -7.47 -21.60
CA ARG A 311 27.97 -6.38 -22.43
C ARG A 311 27.04 -6.01 -23.60
N GLN A 312 26.38 -6.99 -24.22
CA GLN A 312 25.42 -6.76 -25.30
C GLN A 312 24.22 -5.93 -24.83
N LEU A 313 23.67 -6.21 -23.65
CA LEU A 313 22.61 -5.39 -23.05
C LEU A 313 23.12 -3.96 -22.77
N LEU A 314 24.28 -3.82 -22.16
CA LEU A 314 24.86 -2.50 -21.84
C LEU A 314 25.12 -1.66 -23.09
N ASP A 315 25.65 -2.27 -24.16
CA ASP A 315 25.89 -1.60 -25.43
C ASP A 315 24.58 -1.16 -26.08
N ALA A 316 23.54 -2.00 -26.07
CA ALA A 316 22.23 -1.66 -26.59
C ALA A 316 21.56 -0.51 -25.80
N MET A 317 21.65 -0.55 -24.47
CA MET A 317 21.17 0.53 -23.60
C MET A 317 21.93 1.84 -23.85
N ARG A 318 23.26 1.79 -23.98
CA ARG A 318 24.07 2.99 -24.31
C ARG A 318 23.70 3.56 -25.68
N ALA A 319 23.46 2.71 -26.68
CA ALA A 319 23.07 3.15 -28.02
C ALA A 319 21.66 3.77 -28.08
N ALA A 320 20.75 3.37 -27.19
CA ALA A 320 19.38 3.87 -27.13
C ALA A 320 19.14 4.97 -26.08
N ALA A 321 20.15 5.27 -25.25
CA ALA A 321 20.06 6.36 -24.30
C ALA A 321 19.86 7.70 -25.05
N PRO A 322 18.94 8.57 -24.60
CA PRO A 322 18.79 9.89 -25.21
C PRO A 322 20.11 10.66 -25.12
N GLU A 323 20.52 11.31 -26.21
CA GLU A 323 21.76 12.12 -26.27
C GLU A 323 21.82 13.05 -25.06
N PRO A 324 22.89 12.97 -24.22
CA PRO A 324 22.98 13.79 -23.03
C PRO A 324 23.01 15.26 -23.45
N ALA A 325 22.30 16.11 -22.69
CA ALA A 325 22.45 17.55 -22.79
C ALA A 325 23.86 17.94 -22.30
N ALA A 326 24.88 17.79 -23.16
CA ALA A 326 26.30 18.13 -23.01
C ALA A 326 26.99 17.74 -21.67
N SER A 327 28.05 16.94 -21.79
CA SER A 327 28.99 16.49 -20.75
C SER A 327 28.40 15.63 -19.62
N VAL A 328 28.25 14.33 -19.90
CA VAL A 328 28.24 13.28 -18.88
C VAL A 328 29.41 12.38 -19.22
N ASP A 329 30.42 12.31 -18.35
CA ASP A 329 31.51 11.35 -18.52
C ASP A 329 30.91 9.94 -18.37
N PRO A 330 31.29 8.95 -19.20
CA PRO A 330 30.82 7.57 -19.05
C PRO A 330 31.25 6.92 -17.72
N ALA A 331 32.06 7.61 -16.91
CA ALA A 331 32.48 7.26 -15.56
C ALA A 331 31.69 8.00 -14.46
N ASP A 332 30.56 8.64 -14.79
CA ASP A 332 29.73 9.30 -13.79
C ASP A 332 29.19 8.27 -12.79
N SER A 333 29.63 8.37 -11.54
CA SER A 333 29.23 7.47 -10.45
C SER A 333 27.71 7.37 -10.26
N ALA A 334 26.97 8.43 -10.62
CA ALA A 334 25.52 8.45 -10.58
C ALA A 334 24.89 7.53 -11.64
N ASP A 335 25.46 7.48 -12.85
CA ASP A 335 24.93 6.63 -13.92
C ASP A 335 25.16 5.14 -13.63
N SER A 336 26.33 4.82 -13.05
CA SER A 336 26.63 3.48 -12.55
C SER A 336 25.70 3.07 -11.42
N ALA A 337 25.42 3.97 -10.45
CA ALA A 337 24.48 3.71 -9.37
C ALA A 337 23.04 3.51 -9.89
N ASP A 338 22.61 4.32 -10.85
CA ASP A 338 21.28 4.22 -11.46
C ASP A 338 21.11 2.90 -12.25
N LEU A 339 22.17 2.45 -12.93
CA LEU A 339 22.21 1.14 -13.58
C LEU A 339 22.16 0.00 -12.57
N ASP A 340 22.95 0.07 -11.50
CA ASP A 340 22.95 -0.91 -10.40
C ASP A 340 21.55 -1.03 -9.77
N MET A 341 20.88 0.11 -9.48
CA MET A 341 19.49 0.12 -9.03
C MET A 341 18.56 -0.62 -9.98
N ALA A 342 18.64 -0.32 -11.27
CA ALA A 342 17.81 -0.94 -12.30
C ALA A 342 18.01 -2.47 -12.37
N LEU A 343 19.26 -2.92 -12.44
CA LEU A 343 19.60 -4.35 -12.52
C LEU A 343 19.21 -5.08 -11.22
N ALA A 344 19.46 -4.48 -10.06
CA ALA A 344 19.09 -5.04 -8.76
C ALA A 344 17.56 -5.19 -8.62
N ALA A 345 16.77 -4.24 -9.10
CA ALA A 345 15.31 -4.37 -9.13
C ALA A 345 14.85 -5.49 -10.07
N LEU A 346 15.43 -5.60 -11.27
CA LEU A 346 15.09 -6.67 -12.21
C LEU A 346 15.46 -8.06 -11.68
N ALA A 347 16.59 -8.19 -10.99
CA ALA A 347 16.95 -9.41 -10.28
C ALA A 347 16.02 -9.68 -9.09
N GLY A 348 15.64 -8.64 -8.34
CA GLY A 348 14.65 -8.75 -7.25
C GLY A 348 13.27 -9.20 -7.73
N TRP A 349 12.88 -8.83 -8.95
CA TRP A 349 11.67 -9.31 -9.64
C TRP A 349 11.87 -10.61 -10.42
N GLN A 350 13.10 -11.14 -10.42
CA GLN A 350 13.53 -12.35 -11.13
C GLN A 350 13.35 -12.30 -12.65
N VAL A 351 13.22 -11.09 -13.21
CA VAL A 351 13.32 -10.87 -14.66
C VAL A 351 14.73 -11.23 -15.13
N LEU A 352 15.73 -10.92 -14.30
CA LEU A 352 17.10 -11.37 -14.46
C LEU A 352 17.42 -12.41 -13.38
N GLY A 353 18.24 -13.39 -13.74
CA GLY A 353 18.87 -14.31 -12.80
C GLY A 353 20.02 -13.63 -12.05
N ASP A 354 21.13 -14.35 -11.91
CA ASP A 354 22.33 -13.79 -11.27
C ASP A 354 22.89 -12.61 -12.07
N LEU A 355 23.41 -11.63 -11.33
CA LEU A 355 24.12 -10.47 -11.87
C LEU A 355 25.64 -10.67 -11.71
N PRO A 356 26.47 -10.06 -12.58
CA PRO A 356 27.92 -10.16 -12.45
C PRO A 356 28.39 -9.53 -11.14
N SER A 357 29.37 -10.16 -10.48
CA SER A 357 29.99 -9.60 -9.27
C SER A 357 30.95 -8.46 -9.58
N ASP A 358 31.52 -8.48 -10.78
CA ASP A 358 32.37 -7.43 -11.35
C ASP A 358 31.62 -6.78 -12.51
N ALA A 359 31.35 -5.48 -12.41
CA ALA A 359 30.62 -4.73 -13.43
C ALA A 359 31.34 -4.68 -14.79
N ASP A 360 32.64 -4.97 -14.81
CA ASP A 360 33.47 -5.03 -16.02
C ASP A 360 33.57 -6.44 -16.62
N ASP A 361 32.84 -7.43 -16.10
CA ASP A 361 32.81 -8.80 -16.67
C ASP A 361 32.04 -8.85 -18.00
N ASP A 362 32.77 -8.65 -19.08
CA ASP A 362 32.26 -8.66 -20.46
C ASP A 362 31.84 -10.04 -20.97
N THR A 363 32.20 -11.10 -20.25
CA THR A 363 31.91 -12.48 -20.63
C THR A 363 30.66 -13.04 -19.95
N PHE A 364 30.12 -12.31 -18.97
CA PHE A 364 28.95 -12.74 -18.23
C PHE A 364 27.71 -12.85 -19.13
N VAL A 365 26.96 -13.95 -18.97
CA VAL A 365 25.70 -14.19 -19.66
C VAL A 365 24.56 -14.14 -18.66
N LEU A 366 23.67 -13.17 -18.86
CA LEU A 366 22.43 -13.03 -18.09
C LEU A 366 21.45 -14.13 -18.48
N THR A 367 20.79 -14.70 -17.47
CA THR A 367 19.56 -15.47 -17.68
C THR A 367 18.37 -14.53 -17.58
N VAL A 368 17.51 -14.53 -18.60
CA VAL A 368 16.36 -13.60 -18.75
C VAL A 368 15.05 -14.38 -18.74
N ASP A 369 14.16 -14.07 -17.80
CA ASP A 369 12.77 -14.53 -17.82
C ASP A 369 11.90 -13.53 -18.60
N ARG A 370 11.55 -13.92 -19.82
CA ARG A 370 10.79 -13.09 -20.76
C ARG A 370 9.30 -13.02 -20.43
N GLU A 371 8.77 -14.03 -19.74
CA GLU A 371 7.39 -13.99 -19.27
C GLU A 371 7.27 -12.95 -18.16
N LEU A 372 8.22 -12.93 -17.22
CA LEU A 372 8.29 -11.92 -16.17
C LEU A 372 8.58 -10.52 -16.74
N ALA A 373 9.50 -10.39 -17.70
CA ALA A 373 9.77 -9.11 -18.38
C ALA A 373 8.50 -8.50 -18.98
N ARG A 374 7.62 -9.33 -19.57
CA ARG A 374 6.32 -8.92 -20.12
C ARG A 374 5.25 -8.68 -19.06
N ALA A 375 5.32 -9.35 -17.92
CA ALA A 375 4.33 -9.24 -16.84
C ALA A 375 4.56 -8.03 -15.91
N VAL A 376 5.77 -7.47 -15.89
CA VAL A 376 6.11 -6.32 -15.03
C VAL A 376 5.25 -5.07 -15.36
N PRO A 377 5.18 -4.59 -16.62
CA PRO A 377 4.38 -3.42 -16.97
C PRO A 377 2.86 -3.69 -16.89
N VAL A 378 2.08 -2.75 -16.34
CA VAL A 378 0.62 -2.89 -16.14
C VAL A 378 -0.20 -2.36 -17.32
N GLY A 379 0.34 -1.44 -18.12
CA GLY A 379 -0.34 -0.88 -19.29
C GLY A 379 0.62 -0.28 -20.31
N PRO A 380 0.20 -0.14 -21.58
CA PRO A 380 1.07 0.35 -22.63
C PRO A 380 1.24 1.89 -22.51
N PRO A 381 2.46 2.39 -22.28
CA PRO A 381 2.72 3.84 -22.32
C PRO A 381 2.44 4.46 -23.71
N ALA A 382 2.30 3.62 -24.74
CA ALA A 382 1.89 4.02 -26.09
C ALA A 382 0.50 4.71 -26.14
N LEU A 383 -0.39 4.42 -25.18
CA LEU A 383 -1.74 5.01 -25.14
C LEU A 383 -1.78 6.39 -24.47
N ALA A 384 -0.72 6.81 -23.78
CA ALA A 384 -0.67 8.08 -23.08
C ALA A 384 0.04 9.16 -23.92
N ALA A 385 -0.41 10.42 -23.77
CA ALA A 385 0.22 11.57 -24.44
C ALA A 385 1.58 11.93 -23.81
N ASP A 386 1.68 11.85 -22.49
CA ASP A 386 2.86 12.16 -21.69
C ASP A 386 2.81 11.43 -20.33
N ALA A 387 3.81 11.67 -19.48
CA ALA A 387 3.91 11.08 -18.15
C ALA A 387 2.72 11.43 -17.24
N ALA A 388 2.24 12.67 -17.27
CA ALA A 388 1.13 13.12 -16.44
C ALA A 388 -0.19 12.48 -16.90
N ASP A 389 -0.36 12.34 -18.21
CA ASP A 389 -1.50 11.66 -18.81
C ASP A 389 -1.51 10.16 -18.45
N LEU A 390 -0.37 9.48 -18.45
CA LEU A 390 -0.27 8.09 -17.99
C LEU A 390 -0.67 7.93 -16.52
N ILE A 391 -0.18 8.82 -15.64
CA ILE A 391 -0.54 8.83 -14.21
C ILE A 391 -2.05 9.05 -14.04
N ARG A 392 -2.63 9.97 -14.79
CA ARG A 392 -4.07 10.28 -14.76
C ARG A 392 -4.91 9.08 -15.23
N LEU A 393 -4.57 8.50 -16.38
CA LEU A 393 -5.27 7.34 -16.95
C LEU A 393 -5.20 6.12 -16.02
N ALA A 394 -4.05 5.88 -15.39
CA ALA A 394 -3.90 4.77 -14.44
C ALA A 394 -4.81 4.94 -13.21
N ALA A 395 -5.06 6.18 -12.77
CA ALA A 395 -5.91 6.49 -11.62
C ALA A 395 -7.40 6.61 -11.96
N GLU A 396 -7.76 6.53 -13.24
CA GLU A 396 -9.13 6.66 -13.71
C GLU A 396 -9.94 5.42 -13.33
N ALA A 397 -11.03 5.63 -12.60
CA ALA A 397 -11.94 4.60 -12.15
C ALA A 397 -13.26 5.23 -11.69
N GLU A 398 -14.33 4.45 -11.76
CA GLU A 398 -15.61 4.80 -11.14
C GLU A 398 -15.43 5.16 -9.65
N PRO A 399 -16.21 6.11 -9.10
CA PRO A 399 -16.01 6.62 -7.74
C PRO A 399 -15.89 5.52 -6.67
N ALA A 400 -16.73 4.49 -6.76
CA ALA A 400 -16.70 3.35 -5.85
C ALA A 400 -15.36 2.59 -5.88
N THR A 401 -14.87 2.26 -7.07
CA THR A 401 -13.61 1.54 -7.27
C THR A 401 -12.43 2.41 -6.86
N ALA A 402 -12.44 3.70 -7.20
CA ALA A 402 -11.38 4.63 -6.81
C ALA A 402 -11.24 4.72 -5.28
N VAL A 403 -12.35 4.86 -4.55
CA VAL A 403 -12.32 4.91 -3.08
C VAL A 403 -11.87 3.57 -2.48
N ARG A 404 -12.33 2.43 -3.01
CA ARG A 404 -11.89 1.11 -2.53
C ARG A 404 -10.40 0.87 -2.76
N ARG A 405 -9.83 1.32 -3.88
CA ARG A 405 -8.39 1.26 -4.15
C ARG A 405 -7.61 2.08 -3.12
N LEU A 406 -8.06 3.30 -2.82
CA LEU A 406 -7.46 4.12 -1.76
C LEU A 406 -7.53 3.40 -0.41
N LEU A 407 -8.72 2.93 0.00
CA LEU A 407 -8.90 2.21 1.27
C LEU A 407 -8.03 0.95 1.39
N ALA A 408 -7.82 0.22 0.30
CA ALA A 408 -7.04 -1.00 0.28
C ALA A 408 -5.51 -0.77 0.26
N GLU A 409 -5.04 0.45 -0.02
CA GLU A 409 -3.63 0.68 -0.30
C GLU A 409 -3.01 1.88 0.43
N THR A 410 -3.83 2.74 1.05
CA THR A 410 -3.39 3.87 1.88
C THR A 410 -3.76 3.65 3.35
N PRO A 411 -2.96 4.17 4.30
CA PRO A 411 -3.21 3.95 5.73
C PRO A 411 -4.55 4.52 6.22
N ALA A 412 -4.96 5.64 5.65
CA ALA A 412 -6.25 6.27 5.88
C ALA A 412 -6.72 6.99 4.60
N VAL A 413 -8.03 7.19 4.49
CA VAL A 413 -8.69 7.96 3.44
C VAL A 413 -9.49 9.06 4.11
N LEU A 414 -9.06 10.31 3.93
CA LEU A 414 -9.76 11.47 4.46
C LEU A 414 -10.73 12.03 3.43
N ALA A 415 -11.94 12.38 3.87
CA ALA A 415 -12.96 12.95 3.00
C ALA A 415 -12.49 14.28 2.34
N ALA A 416 -11.65 15.05 3.04
CA ALA A 416 -11.09 16.31 2.55
C ALA A 416 -10.15 16.15 1.34
N ASP A 417 -9.55 14.96 1.14
CA ASP A 417 -8.67 14.69 0.01
C ASP A 417 -9.42 14.25 -1.24
N LEU A 418 -10.70 13.89 -1.09
CA LEU A 418 -11.48 13.28 -2.14
C LEU A 418 -12.19 14.34 -3.00
N PRO A 419 -12.16 14.21 -4.33
CA PRO A 419 -13.09 14.91 -5.21
C PRO A 419 -14.55 14.69 -4.79
N GLU A 420 -15.42 15.64 -5.10
CA GLU A 420 -16.84 15.64 -4.69
C GLU A 420 -17.53 14.29 -4.88
N GLU A 421 -17.44 13.71 -6.08
CA GLU A 421 -18.11 12.44 -6.42
C GLU A 421 -17.61 11.26 -5.57
N ARG A 422 -16.30 11.20 -5.30
CA ARG A 422 -15.68 10.16 -4.47
C ARG A 422 -16.03 10.35 -2.99
N ARG A 423 -16.07 11.60 -2.53
CA ARG A 423 -16.50 11.95 -1.16
C ARG A 423 -17.98 11.61 -0.95
N ALA A 424 -18.85 11.95 -1.89
CA ALA A 424 -20.28 11.61 -1.84
C ALA A 424 -20.47 10.08 -1.74
N TRP A 425 -19.77 9.32 -2.58
CA TRP A 425 -19.82 7.85 -2.51
C TRP A 425 -19.36 7.31 -1.15
N LEU A 426 -18.24 7.82 -0.61
CA LEU A 426 -17.72 7.40 0.69
C LEU A 426 -18.71 7.71 1.82
N TYR A 427 -19.38 8.87 1.77
CA TYR A 427 -20.39 9.24 2.75
C TYR A 427 -21.61 8.30 2.71
N GLU A 428 -22.14 8.02 1.51
CA GLU A 428 -23.28 7.13 1.30
C GLU A 428 -22.98 5.67 1.70
N HIS A 429 -21.77 5.20 1.42
CA HIS A 429 -21.35 3.81 1.62
C HIS A 429 -20.40 3.65 2.81
N ARG A 430 -20.42 4.59 3.77
CA ARG A 430 -19.44 4.69 4.85
C ARG A 430 -19.26 3.41 5.65
N LEU A 431 -20.33 2.62 5.83
CA LEU A 431 -20.29 1.34 6.55
C LEU A 431 -19.97 0.16 5.64
N SER A 432 -20.69 0.01 4.53
CA SER A 432 -20.62 -1.18 3.68
C SER A 432 -19.36 -1.27 2.84
N GLY A 433 -18.83 -0.13 2.37
CA GLY A 433 -17.63 -0.08 1.54
C GLY A 433 -16.39 -0.61 2.28
N PRO A 434 -16.03 0.00 3.43
CA PRO A 434 -14.91 -0.45 4.26
C PRO A 434 -15.10 -1.87 4.79
N ALA A 435 -16.32 -2.25 5.20
CA ALA A 435 -16.60 -3.58 5.73
C ALA A 435 -16.30 -4.71 4.72
N ALA A 436 -16.64 -4.52 3.44
CA ALA A 436 -16.36 -5.52 2.40
C ALA A 436 -14.85 -5.75 2.18
N LEU A 437 -14.04 -4.69 2.27
CA LEU A 437 -12.58 -4.78 2.18
C LEU A 437 -11.98 -5.36 3.46
N ALA A 438 -12.49 -4.95 4.62
CA ALA A 438 -12.09 -5.46 5.92
C ALA A 438 -12.30 -6.99 6.01
N GLU A 439 -13.46 -7.49 5.56
CA GLU A 439 -13.73 -8.92 5.51
C GLU A 439 -12.79 -9.66 4.54
N PHE A 440 -12.62 -9.11 3.34
CA PHE A 440 -11.79 -9.69 2.28
C PHE A 440 -10.32 -9.82 2.68
N LEU A 441 -9.76 -8.77 3.29
CA LEU A 441 -8.34 -8.67 3.63
C LEU A 441 -8.04 -9.04 5.10
N GLY A 442 -9.07 -9.27 5.91
CA GLY A 442 -8.96 -9.45 7.37
C GLY A 442 -8.43 -8.21 8.08
N LEU A 443 -8.86 -7.03 7.65
CA LEU A 443 -8.54 -5.75 8.28
C LEU A 443 -9.64 -5.33 9.25
N GLU A 444 -9.33 -4.34 10.08
CA GLU A 444 -10.31 -3.72 10.97
C GLU A 444 -10.63 -2.31 10.48
N ALA A 445 -11.91 -2.00 10.28
CA ALA A 445 -12.34 -0.68 9.84
C ALA A 445 -12.50 0.26 11.04
N GLU A 446 -11.83 1.41 11.00
CA GLU A 446 -12.06 2.52 11.91
C GLU A 446 -12.64 3.72 11.14
N LEU A 447 -13.84 4.13 11.53
CA LEU A 447 -14.57 5.22 10.91
C LEU A 447 -14.60 6.39 11.88
N ARG A 448 -14.32 7.59 11.37
CA ARG A 448 -14.34 8.85 12.13
C ARG A 448 -14.92 9.97 11.29
N ALA A 449 -15.18 11.11 11.93
CA ALA A 449 -15.81 12.26 11.28
C ALA A 449 -15.05 12.71 10.02
N GLU A 450 -13.72 12.60 10.02
CA GLU A 450 -12.87 13.03 8.92
C GLU A 450 -12.66 11.98 7.83
N GLY A 451 -12.93 10.70 8.09
CA GLY A 451 -12.67 9.64 7.11
C GLY A 451 -12.63 8.22 7.67
N VAL A 452 -11.94 7.34 6.94
CA VAL A 452 -11.85 5.90 7.24
C VAL A 452 -10.41 5.43 7.20
N ALA A 453 -10.02 4.58 8.16
CA ALA A 453 -8.78 3.82 8.13
C ALA A 453 -9.08 2.32 8.14
N LEU A 454 -8.45 1.55 7.24
CA LEU A 454 -8.39 0.10 7.35
C LEU A 454 -7.07 -0.26 8.04
N LEU A 455 -7.19 -0.89 9.20
CA LEU A 455 -6.08 -1.17 10.11
C LEU A 455 -5.68 -2.63 9.99
N ASP A 456 -4.38 -2.91 10.10
CA ASP A 456 -3.84 -4.25 10.02
C ASP A 456 -3.19 -4.65 11.35
N PRO A 457 -3.95 -5.22 12.30
CA PRO A 457 -3.40 -5.66 13.59
C PRO A 457 -2.27 -6.68 13.44
N ALA A 458 -2.25 -7.46 12.34
CA ALA A 458 -1.21 -8.44 12.04
C ALA A 458 0.08 -7.79 11.49
N ALA A 459 0.02 -6.54 11.05
CA ALA A 459 1.15 -5.77 10.49
C ALA A 459 1.89 -6.50 9.34
N GLU A 460 1.15 -7.14 8.44
CA GLU A 460 1.70 -7.84 7.26
C GLU A 460 1.44 -7.08 5.95
N LEU A 461 0.47 -6.16 5.92
CA LEU A 461 0.12 -5.33 4.76
C LEU A 461 0.74 -3.93 4.85
N THR A 462 2.02 -3.85 5.18
CA THR A 462 2.75 -2.58 5.16
C THR A 462 4.24 -2.78 4.97
N ASP A 463 4.85 -1.97 4.10
CA ASP A 463 6.31 -1.76 4.05
C ASP A 463 6.80 -0.78 5.10
N LEU A 464 5.89 0.00 5.69
CA LEU A 464 6.17 1.03 6.69
C LEU A 464 5.32 0.80 7.93
N ALA A 465 5.86 0.05 8.88
CA ALA A 465 5.16 -0.24 10.13
C ALA A 465 5.14 0.97 11.05
N LEU A 466 3.93 1.40 11.43
CA LEU A 466 3.70 2.28 12.57
C LEU A 466 2.50 1.73 13.37
N PRO A 467 2.68 1.34 14.64
CA PRO A 467 3.95 1.23 15.38
C PRO A 467 4.92 0.20 14.76
N GLY A 468 6.24 0.38 14.93
CA GLY A 468 7.24 -0.48 14.29
C GLY A 468 8.56 -0.64 15.05
N VAL A 469 9.30 -1.70 14.72
CA VAL A 469 10.60 -2.04 15.32
C VAL A 469 11.74 -1.38 14.54
N GLY A 470 12.04 -0.12 14.82
CA GLY A 470 13.15 0.56 14.17
C GLY A 470 13.33 1.97 14.70
N THR A 471 14.55 2.49 14.60
CA THR A 471 14.86 3.85 15.06
C THR A 471 13.91 4.89 14.46
N LEU A 472 13.66 4.81 13.16
CA LEU A 472 12.82 5.78 12.46
C LEU A 472 11.34 5.61 12.81
N ALA A 473 10.85 4.38 12.92
CA ALA A 473 9.49 4.09 13.35
C ALA A 473 9.22 4.55 14.80
N GLN A 474 10.19 4.33 15.70
CA GLN A 474 10.12 4.80 17.09
C GLN A 474 10.20 6.32 17.18
N ALA A 475 11.16 6.95 16.49
CA ALA A 475 11.29 8.40 16.46
C ALA A 475 10.05 9.07 15.82
N GLY A 476 9.50 8.48 14.75
CA GLY A 476 8.28 8.94 14.10
C GLY A 476 7.04 8.82 14.99
N LEU A 477 6.90 7.70 15.71
CA LEU A 477 5.82 7.51 16.68
C LEU A 477 5.87 8.56 17.80
N LEU A 478 7.05 8.76 18.39
CA LEU A 478 7.27 9.77 19.44
C LEU A 478 7.06 11.18 18.91
N LEU A 479 7.55 11.48 17.70
CA LEU A 479 7.35 12.78 17.07
C LEU A 479 5.85 13.05 16.90
N VAL A 480 5.08 12.12 16.33
CA VAL A 480 3.63 12.28 16.17
C VAL A 480 2.93 12.45 17.50
N GLU A 481 3.26 11.65 18.52
CA GLU A 481 2.68 11.77 19.86
C GLU A 481 2.84 13.20 20.39
N ARG A 482 4.07 13.74 20.37
CA ARG A 482 4.37 15.08 20.90
C ARG A 482 3.78 16.19 20.04
N LEU A 483 3.79 16.05 18.71
CA LEU A 483 3.18 17.03 17.83
C LEU A 483 1.66 17.12 18.07
N VAL A 484 0.97 15.99 18.21
CA VAL A 484 -0.45 15.99 18.55
C VAL A 484 -0.69 16.63 19.91
N GLU A 485 0.09 16.30 20.94
CA GLU A 485 -0.08 16.90 22.29
C GLU A 485 0.01 18.43 22.25
N GLU A 486 0.85 18.99 21.38
CA GLU A 486 1.11 20.44 21.30
C GLU A 486 0.15 21.19 20.36
N VAL A 487 -0.27 20.59 19.24
CA VAL A 487 -1.07 21.30 18.22
C VAL A 487 -2.54 20.85 18.15
N ARG A 488 -2.96 19.83 18.90
CA ARG A 488 -4.35 19.33 18.87
C ARG A 488 -5.35 20.48 19.11
N PRO A 489 -6.38 20.64 18.25
CA PRO A 489 -7.42 21.64 18.44
C PRO A 489 -8.15 21.48 19.77
N LEU A 490 -8.70 22.55 20.34
CA LEU A 490 -9.57 22.42 21.51
C LEU A 490 -11.00 21.99 21.09
N PRO A 491 -11.75 21.27 21.94
CA PRO A 491 -13.14 20.94 21.66
C PRO A 491 -13.97 22.19 21.37
N GLY A 492 -14.61 22.25 20.21
CA GLY A 492 -15.44 23.38 19.78
C GLY A 492 -14.68 24.46 19.00
N GLU A 493 -13.36 24.36 18.87
CA GLU A 493 -12.63 25.12 17.84
C GLU A 493 -12.89 24.48 16.47
N SER A 494 -13.22 25.30 15.49
CA SER A 494 -13.35 24.85 14.10
C SER A 494 -11.97 24.55 13.53
N SER A 495 -11.48 23.34 13.75
CA SER A 495 -10.39 22.77 12.94
C SER A 495 -11.01 21.76 11.97
N GLU A 496 -11.49 22.25 10.84
CA GLU A 496 -11.92 21.40 9.74
C GLU A 496 -10.67 20.79 9.07
N GLY A 497 -10.16 19.69 9.64
CA GLY A 497 -9.12 18.86 9.03
C GLY A 497 -7.72 19.07 9.59
N ASP A 498 -6.77 19.39 8.70
CA ASP A 498 -5.33 19.38 8.96
C ASP A 498 -4.87 20.63 9.76
N VAL A 499 -3.94 20.47 10.70
CA VAL A 499 -3.51 21.52 11.63
C VAL A 499 -2.06 21.94 11.36
N PRO A 500 -1.73 23.24 11.24
CA PRO A 500 -0.36 23.68 10.95
C PRO A 500 0.63 23.32 12.06
N ILE A 501 1.83 22.88 11.67
CA ILE A 501 2.92 22.53 12.57
C ILE A 501 4.03 23.58 12.46
N PRO A 502 4.40 24.27 13.56
CA PRO A 502 5.55 25.17 13.55
C PRO A 502 6.87 24.41 13.32
N ASP A 503 7.74 24.91 12.43
CA ASP A 503 9.04 24.27 12.15
C ASP A 503 9.93 24.14 13.39
N ALA A 504 9.93 25.17 14.25
CA ALA A 504 10.67 25.17 15.51
C ALA A 504 10.18 24.10 16.49
N LEU A 505 8.88 23.74 16.43
CA LEU A 505 8.34 22.66 17.23
C LEU A 505 8.88 21.30 16.76
N ILE A 506 8.91 21.07 15.45
CA ILE A 506 9.49 19.85 14.86
C ILE A 506 10.96 19.70 15.28
N ASP A 507 11.75 20.78 15.12
CA ASP A 507 13.18 20.76 15.47
C ASP A 507 13.41 20.56 16.97
N GLY A 508 12.62 21.21 17.82
CA GLY A 508 12.69 21.05 19.27
C GLY A 508 12.40 19.62 19.70
N VAL A 509 11.26 19.07 19.25
CA VAL A 509 10.83 17.71 19.59
C VAL A 509 11.83 16.66 19.08
N LEU A 510 12.33 16.79 17.85
CA LEU A 510 13.36 15.87 17.34
C LEU A 510 14.69 15.99 18.08
N GLY A 511 15.05 17.21 18.51
CA GLY A 511 16.18 17.46 19.39
C GLY A 511 16.05 16.68 20.69
N ASP A 512 14.92 16.86 21.38
CA ASP A 512 14.60 16.20 22.64
C ASP A 512 14.56 14.68 22.50
N ILE A 513 13.89 14.14 21.46
CA ILE A 513 13.84 12.69 21.20
C ILE A 513 15.24 12.13 20.99
N ALA A 514 16.07 12.81 20.21
CA ALA A 514 17.41 12.33 19.92
C ALA A 514 18.32 12.33 21.15
N ASP A 515 18.16 13.31 22.04
CA ASP A 515 18.93 13.42 23.29
C ASP A 515 18.42 12.45 24.37
N GLU A 516 17.10 12.31 24.53
CA GLU A 516 16.48 11.46 25.56
C GLU A 516 16.63 9.96 25.25
N TYR A 517 16.46 9.57 23.99
CA TYR A 517 16.43 8.15 23.58
C TYR A 517 17.76 7.65 23.00
N GLY A 518 18.78 8.51 22.88
CA GLY A 518 20.12 8.13 22.43
C GLY A 518 20.12 7.49 21.05
N LEU A 519 19.59 8.20 20.05
CA LEU A 519 19.48 7.70 18.67
C LEU A 519 20.86 7.35 18.06
N PRO A 520 20.92 6.58 16.95
CA PRO A 520 22.17 6.22 16.28
C PRO A 520 23.07 7.41 15.98
N ALA A 521 24.39 7.19 16.04
CA ALA A 521 25.40 8.24 15.91
C ALA A 521 25.19 9.16 14.69
N ARG A 522 24.76 8.61 13.54
CA ARG A 522 24.45 9.38 12.32
C ARG A 522 23.42 10.50 12.55
N TYR A 523 22.40 10.25 13.37
CA TYR A 523 21.35 11.22 13.70
C TYR A 523 21.78 12.18 14.80
N LEU A 524 22.64 11.74 15.72
CA LEU A 524 23.22 12.63 16.71
C LEU A 524 24.18 13.64 16.07
N SER A 525 24.97 13.21 15.08
CA SER A 525 25.90 14.05 14.33
C SER A 525 25.23 14.91 13.25
N ASP A 526 24.13 14.42 12.67
CA ASP A 526 23.37 15.12 11.63
C ASP A 526 21.87 15.14 11.97
N ARG A 527 21.47 16.19 12.68
CA ARG A 527 20.06 16.45 13.04
C ARG A 527 19.22 16.80 11.81
N THR A 528 19.83 17.30 10.74
CA THR A 528 19.13 17.61 9.50
C THR A 528 18.70 16.33 8.79
N ALA A 529 19.57 15.31 8.78
CA ALA A 529 19.22 13.98 8.28
C ALA A 529 18.08 13.36 9.10
N LEU A 530 18.10 13.48 10.44
CA LEU A 530 17.00 13.01 11.29
C LEU A 530 15.68 13.70 10.93
N ARG A 531 15.67 15.04 10.81
CA ARG A 531 14.49 15.81 10.41
C ARG A 531 13.96 15.35 9.06
N ARG A 532 14.82 15.26 8.05
CA ARG A 532 14.45 14.82 6.70
C ARG A 532 13.84 13.42 6.73
N ASP A 533 14.51 12.46 7.35
CA ASP A 533 14.09 11.07 7.36
C ASP A 533 12.78 10.89 8.16
N ALA A 534 12.61 11.58 9.29
CA ALA A 534 11.41 11.51 10.11
C ALA A 534 10.20 12.13 9.42
N LEU A 535 10.36 13.29 8.79
CA LEU A 535 9.28 13.93 8.04
C LEU A 535 8.92 13.12 6.78
N ASP A 536 9.90 12.58 6.06
CA ASP A 536 9.65 11.66 4.94
C ASP A 536 8.87 10.41 5.41
N PHE A 537 9.23 9.84 6.55
CA PHE A 537 8.53 8.70 7.14
C PHE A 537 7.07 9.03 7.47
N LEU A 538 6.80 10.16 8.13
CA LEU A 538 5.43 10.59 8.46
C LEU A 538 4.62 10.96 7.21
N LEU A 539 5.24 11.57 6.21
CA LEU A 539 4.60 11.89 4.94
C LEU A 539 4.20 10.63 4.18
N ARG A 540 5.07 9.61 4.11
CA ARG A 540 4.79 8.32 3.45
C ARG A 540 3.68 7.53 4.13
N LEU A 541 3.48 7.74 5.43
CA LEU A 541 2.36 7.21 6.22
C LEU A 541 1.11 8.08 6.14
N GLY A 542 1.20 9.24 5.48
CA GLY A 542 0.09 10.18 5.35
C GLY A 542 -0.27 10.87 6.66
N LEU A 543 0.62 10.93 7.65
CA LEU A 543 0.34 11.56 8.97
C LEU A 543 0.59 13.07 8.97
N ILE A 544 1.38 13.54 8.01
CA ILE A 544 1.60 14.96 7.73
C ILE A 544 1.42 15.23 6.24
N THR A 545 1.14 16.48 5.89
CA THR A 545 1.09 16.95 4.50
C THR A 545 1.82 18.29 4.37
N PRO A 546 2.53 18.56 3.25
CA PRO A 546 3.07 19.88 3.01
C PRO A 546 1.94 20.90 2.84
N THR A 547 2.21 22.15 3.20
CA THR A 547 1.27 23.25 2.98
C THR A 547 1.04 23.45 1.48
N PRO A 548 -0.20 23.67 1.01
CA PRO A 548 -0.49 23.81 -0.43
C PRO A 548 0.23 24.99 -1.09
N GLN A 549 0.55 26.04 -0.32
CA GLN A 549 1.28 27.19 -0.83
C GLN A 549 2.79 26.94 -0.81
N PRO A 550 3.50 27.21 -1.93
CA PRO A 550 4.93 26.99 -2.01
C PRO A 550 5.68 28.03 -1.15
N LYS A 551 5.92 27.68 0.11
CA LYS A 551 6.91 28.33 0.97
C LYS A 551 8.18 27.49 0.95
N ARG A 552 9.35 28.15 1.00
CA ARG A 552 10.65 27.50 1.21
C ARG A 552 11.25 28.04 2.51
N PRO A 553 11.50 27.19 3.53
CA PRO A 553 11.23 25.75 3.58
C PRO A 553 9.72 25.41 3.56
N PRO A 554 9.33 24.18 3.17
CA PRO A 554 7.94 23.75 3.19
C PRO A 554 7.43 23.71 4.64
N THR A 555 6.29 24.36 4.89
CA THR A 555 5.58 24.27 6.16
C THR A 555 4.70 23.02 6.17
N TRP A 556 4.55 22.37 7.33
CA TRP A 556 3.84 21.09 7.45
C TRP A 556 2.50 21.26 8.16
N HIS A 557 1.53 20.42 7.80
CA HIS A 557 0.30 20.24 8.57
C HIS A 557 0.21 18.80 9.09
N LEU A 558 -0.30 18.65 10.30
CA LEU A 558 -0.60 17.38 10.96
C LEU A 558 -2.01 16.95 10.61
N ARG A 559 -2.18 15.69 10.26
CA ARG A 559 -3.47 15.17 9.78
C ARG A 559 -4.28 14.53 10.92
N PRO A 560 -5.62 14.58 10.90
CA PRO A 560 -6.47 14.13 12.00
C PRO A 560 -6.16 12.74 12.54
N HIS A 561 -6.00 11.76 11.67
CA HIS A 561 -5.74 10.37 12.06
C HIS A 561 -4.39 10.16 12.75
N ALA A 562 -3.48 11.15 12.75
CA ALA A 562 -2.27 11.13 13.55
C ALA A 562 -2.58 11.12 15.06
N ALA A 563 -3.70 11.71 15.48
CA ALA A 563 -4.15 11.71 16.87
C ALA A 563 -4.39 10.31 17.44
N ARG A 564 -4.57 9.29 16.58
CA ARG A 564 -4.62 7.87 16.96
C ARG A 564 -3.42 7.43 17.80
N PHE A 565 -2.26 7.99 17.52
CA PHE A 565 -0.99 7.59 18.14
C PHE A 565 -0.60 8.43 19.35
N ALA A 566 -1.46 9.35 19.77
CA ALA A 566 -1.24 10.18 20.94
C ALA A 566 -2.21 9.79 22.08
N PRO A 567 -1.88 10.13 23.34
CA PRO A 567 -2.80 9.93 24.45
C PRO A 567 -4.18 10.53 24.16
N THR A 568 -5.21 9.83 24.64
CA THR A 568 -6.58 10.34 24.60
C THR A 568 -6.61 11.70 25.31
N PRO A 569 -7.25 12.73 24.73
CA PRO A 569 -7.28 14.05 25.36
C PRO A 569 -7.95 13.95 26.73
N ASP A 570 -7.32 14.56 27.74
CA ASP A 570 -8.01 14.81 28.99
C ASP A 570 -8.98 15.98 28.77
N LEU A 571 -10.23 15.64 28.47
CA LEU A 571 -11.30 16.62 28.22
C LEU A 571 -11.84 17.22 29.53
N GLN A 572 -11.26 16.90 30.70
CA GLN A 572 -11.63 17.57 31.92
C GLN A 572 -11.17 19.02 31.88
N PRO A 573 -12.08 20.00 32.04
CA PRO A 573 -11.68 21.38 32.17
C PRO A 573 -10.75 21.48 33.38
N VAL A 574 -9.52 21.94 33.16
CA VAL A 574 -8.61 22.30 34.25
C VAL A 574 -9.41 23.14 35.22
N PRO A 575 -9.55 22.74 36.51
CA PRO A 575 -10.17 23.59 37.51
C PRO A 575 -9.33 24.86 37.51
N GLY A 576 -9.88 25.94 36.95
CA GLY A 576 -9.12 27.14 36.70
C GLY A 576 -8.39 27.52 37.98
N THR A 577 -7.06 27.65 37.91
CA THR A 577 -6.25 28.25 38.98
C THR A 577 -6.51 29.75 38.99
N GLY A 578 -7.78 30.14 39.02
CA GLY A 578 -8.24 31.48 39.20
C GLY A 578 -8.47 31.67 40.68
N ARG A 579 -7.63 32.50 41.30
CA ARG A 579 -7.95 33.20 42.55
C ARG A 579 -9.18 34.14 42.42
N HIS A 580 -9.95 34.00 41.33
CA HIS A 580 -11.11 34.78 40.94
C HIS A 580 -12.23 33.91 40.34
N SER A 581 -12.41 32.68 40.79
CA SER A 581 -13.68 31.96 40.56
C SER A 581 -14.69 32.41 41.62
N ARG A 582 -15.34 33.56 41.42
CA ARG A 582 -16.62 33.80 42.10
C ARG A 582 -17.61 32.79 41.52
N ARG A 583 -18.11 31.88 42.37
CA ARG A 583 -19.34 31.16 42.08
C ARG A 583 -20.41 32.18 41.74
N GLU A 584 -20.93 32.12 40.53
CA GLU A 584 -22.21 32.73 40.20
C GLU A 584 -23.27 32.03 41.08
N PRO A 585 -24.04 32.77 41.90
CA PRO A 585 -25.06 32.14 42.72
C PRO A 585 -26.14 31.58 41.79
N LEU A 586 -26.40 30.27 41.95
CA LEU A 586 -27.57 29.59 41.41
C LEU A 586 -28.81 30.48 41.62
N LEU A 587 -29.44 30.89 40.53
CA LEU A 587 -30.77 31.47 40.55
C LEU A 587 -31.69 30.52 41.34
N PRO A 588 -32.42 31.01 42.36
CA PRO A 588 -33.36 30.17 43.09
C PRO A 588 -34.47 29.70 42.13
N PRO A 589 -34.99 28.47 42.31
CA PRO A 589 -36.06 27.95 41.47
C PRO A 589 -37.33 28.81 41.61
N PRO A 590 -38.16 28.91 40.56
CA PRO A 590 -39.40 29.67 40.62
C PRO A 590 -40.35 29.08 41.68
N PRO A 591 -41.14 29.93 42.38
CA PRO A 591 -42.05 29.47 43.42
C PRO A 591 -43.16 28.60 42.85
N SER A 592 -43.42 27.46 43.50
CA SER A 592 -44.52 26.55 43.19
C SER A 592 -45.88 27.26 43.26
N PRO A 593 -46.85 26.92 42.37
CA PRO A 593 -48.17 27.51 42.41
C PRO A 593 -48.88 27.16 43.73
N ARG A 594 -49.41 28.19 44.40
CA ARG A 594 -50.26 28.05 45.58
C ARG A 594 -51.54 27.32 45.19
N THR A 595 -51.73 26.12 45.75
CA THR A 595 -53.04 25.48 45.80
C THR A 595 -53.93 26.31 46.72
N GLU A 596 -54.82 27.11 46.15
CA GLU A 596 -55.93 27.68 46.91
C GLU A 596 -56.87 26.54 47.31
N LEU A 597 -56.84 26.17 48.60
CA LEU A 597 -58.01 25.62 49.25
C LEU A 597 -59.06 26.74 49.31
N ARG A 598 -60.14 26.60 48.55
CA ARG A 598 -61.43 27.19 48.91
C ARG A 598 -62.42 26.08 49.24
N ALA A 599 -63.12 26.36 50.34
CA ALA A 599 -64.14 25.57 51.00
C ALA A 599 -65.33 25.19 50.12
#